data_AF-A0A7S1SC03-F1
#
_entry.id   AF-A0A7S1SC03-F1
#
_cell.length_a   1.000
_cell.length_b   1.000
_cell.length_c   1.000
_cell.angle_alpha   90.00
_cell.angle_beta   90.00
_cell.angle_gamma   90.00
#
_symmetry.space_group_name_H-M   'P 1'
#
loop_
_entity.id
_entity.type
_entity.pdbx_description
1 polymer ?
#
loop_
_entity_poly.entity_id
_entity_poly.type
_entity_poly.pdbx_seq_one_letter_code
_entity_poly.pdbx_strand_id
1 'polypeptide(L)'
;QSKRFAVDRWLTICCIVSWVRNLHEDLELNKMDMLERVAHVQSQMTKSRNAASWRPWRGSSAVMQQAAFFGQIMENETLVRAMRVFVSVVKAKQQIRDRRRHARMVCKSIQHWKVAGPLFLGIKHLAWQIRKLQSWWRVCVRRLHAVRDGISKRWEKIEKKEALNALAIDRSFKTRGGFKKITEVEIQQEMIPEAARLRFIENELRARRYFLLPKIHLCQEDTKEFQLQTHSMLETRNVHIAMGIKPPEITPTYVGMDMPSYMPPVHLQSEARGGCCPEWCLGRKGDEEILAMVRAARQNRENGEGYTRIPQRRNSTLRSRVTRQPSKETVEASKGIQQRRERTTEQASPFGEVAGEEELRKWGAGAEELPLMRSGAS
;
A
#
# COMPACT_ATOMS: atom_id res chain seq x y z
N GLN A 1 -33.18 70.26 -30.09
CA GLN A 1 -33.08 69.06 -29.22
C GLN A 1 -31.80 69.02 -28.37
N SER A 2 -30.64 69.50 -28.87
CA SER A 2 -29.35 69.52 -28.12
C SER A 2 -29.38 70.21 -26.74
N LYS A 3 -30.12 71.32 -26.55
CA LYS A 3 -30.16 72.05 -25.27
C LYS A 3 -30.81 71.28 -24.09
N ARG A 4 -31.76 70.37 -24.35
CA ARG A 4 -32.37 69.52 -23.29
C ARG A 4 -31.36 68.53 -22.72
N PHE A 5 -30.48 68.03 -23.57
CA PHE A 5 -29.44 67.06 -23.20
C PHE A 5 -28.40 67.63 -22.22
N ALA A 6 -28.12 68.93 -22.29
CA ALA A 6 -27.20 69.59 -21.38
C ALA A 6 -27.81 69.75 -19.97
N VAL A 7 -29.10 70.10 -19.89
CA VAL A 7 -29.81 70.26 -18.60
C VAL A 7 -29.95 68.91 -17.88
N ASP A 8 -30.30 67.84 -18.60
CA ASP A 8 -30.44 66.50 -18.01
C ASP A 8 -29.11 65.97 -17.46
N ARG A 9 -28.00 66.19 -18.18
CA ARG A 9 -26.65 65.84 -17.70
C ARG A 9 -26.26 66.63 -16.46
N TRP A 10 -26.57 67.92 -16.43
CA TRP A 10 -26.25 68.78 -15.31
C TRP A 10 -27.06 68.40 -14.06
N LEU A 11 -28.35 68.13 -14.22
CA LEU A 11 -29.20 67.62 -13.14
C LEU A 11 -28.73 66.26 -12.63
N THR A 12 -28.34 65.35 -13.53
CA THR A 12 -27.78 64.04 -13.15
C THR A 12 -26.50 64.21 -12.32
N ILE A 13 -25.60 65.11 -12.74
CA ILE A 13 -24.38 65.43 -11.98
C ILE A 13 -24.75 66.00 -10.60
N CYS A 14 -25.70 66.94 -10.51
CA CYS A 14 -26.16 67.47 -9.23
C CYS A 14 -26.74 66.39 -8.31
N CYS A 15 -27.53 65.45 -8.85
CA CYS A 15 -28.06 64.32 -8.10
C CYS A 15 -26.95 63.38 -7.61
N ILE A 16 -25.98 63.04 -8.46
CA ILE A 16 -24.84 62.19 -8.08
C ILE A 16 -24.00 62.89 -7.01
N VAL A 17 -23.67 64.17 -7.17
CA VAL A 17 -22.89 64.93 -6.19
C VAL A 17 -23.62 65.02 -4.85
N SER A 18 -24.93 65.29 -4.87
CA SER A 18 -25.73 65.30 -3.65
C SER A 18 -25.77 63.93 -2.98
N TRP A 19 -25.88 62.84 -3.75
CA TRP A 19 -25.89 61.48 -3.23
C TRP A 19 -24.54 61.08 -2.65
N VAL A 20 -23.43 61.33 -3.36
CA VAL A 20 -22.07 61.05 -2.88
C VAL A 20 -21.78 61.83 -1.60
N ARG A 21 -22.21 63.09 -1.52
CA ARG A 21 -22.08 63.90 -0.32
C ARG A 21 -22.87 63.30 0.85
N ASN A 22 -24.12 62.92 0.64
CA ASN A 22 -24.94 62.26 1.67
C ASN A 22 -24.31 60.93 2.12
N LEU A 23 -23.77 60.14 1.20
CA LEU A 23 -23.11 58.87 1.51
C LEU A 23 -21.80 59.07 2.29
N HIS A 24 -21.04 60.12 1.97
CA HIS A 24 -19.86 60.51 2.73
C HIS A 24 -20.24 60.91 4.16
N GLU A 25 -21.25 61.78 4.31
CA GLU A 25 -21.77 62.20 5.62
C GLU A 25 -22.28 60.99 6.42
N ASP A 26 -22.99 60.04 5.78
CA ASP A 26 -23.44 58.80 6.43
C ASP A 26 -22.27 57.89 6.85
N LEU A 27 -21.20 57.79 6.04
CA LEU A 27 -20.01 57.03 6.38
C LEU A 27 -19.22 57.66 7.52
N GLU A 28 -19.09 58.99 7.55
CA GLU A 28 -18.46 59.71 8.66
C GLU A 28 -19.27 59.55 9.94
N LEU A 29 -20.59 59.77 9.87
CA LEU A 29 -21.48 59.53 10.99
C LEU A 29 -21.34 58.08 11.47
N ASN A 30 -21.27 57.09 10.58
CA ASN A 30 -21.13 55.68 10.96
C ASN A 30 -19.80 55.32 11.64
N LYS A 31 -18.75 56.13 11.47
CA LYS A 31 -17.47 55.95 12.16
C LYS A 31 -17.44 56.59 13.56
N MET A 32 -18.26 57.62 13.79
CA MET A 32 -18.32 58.33 15.07
C MET A 32 -18.99 57.48 16.16
N ASP A 33 -18.58 57.67 17.43
CA ASP A 33 -19.27 57.06 18.57
C ASP A 33 -20.68 57.69 18.75
N MET A 34 -21.60 56.97 19.40
CA MET A 34 -23.00 57.42 19.55
C MET A 34 -23.08 58.80 20.23
N LEU A 35 -22.25 59.05 21.25
CA LEU A 35 -22.23 60.33 21.96
C LEU A 35 -21.70 61.46 21.07
N GLU A 36 -20.67 61.17 20.27
CA GLU A 36 -20.10 62.11 19.30
C GLU A 36 -21.10 62.46 18.19
N ARG A 37 -21.87 61.47 17.70
CA ARG A 37 -22.94 61.70 16.70
C ARG A 37 -24.02 62.64 17.25
N VAL A 38 -24.48 62.40 18.49
CA VAL A 38 -25.49 63.25 19.14
C VAL A 38 -24.96 64.68 19.32
N ALA A 39 -23.71 64.82 19.80
CA ALA A 39 -23.07 66.14 19.96
C ALA A 39 -22.88 66.86 18.61
N HIS A 40 -22.48 66.13 17.55
CA HIS A 40 -22.35 66.67 16.21
C HIS A 40 -23.71 67.17 15.67
N VAL A 41 -24.77 66.38 15.84
CA VAL A 41 -26.13 66.77 15.43
C VAL A 41 -26.63 67.98 16.23
N GLN A 42 -26.41 68.03 17.54
CA GLN A 42 -26.76 69.19 18.38
C GLN A 42 -25.98 70.45 17.97
N SER A 43 -24.67 70.32 17.69
CA SER A 43 -23.83 71.43 17.21
C SER A 43 -24.30 71.96 15.85
N GLN A 44 -24.72 71.08 14.95
CA GLN A 44 -25.28 71.47 13.65
C GLN A 44 -26.65 72.16 13.80
N MET A 45 -27.50 71.67 14.72
CA MET A 45 -28.79 72.31 15.02
C MET A 45 -28.63 73.71 15.61
N THR A 46 -27.68 73.92 16.52
CA THR A 46 -27.43 75.25 17.11
C THR A 46 -26.82 76.22 16.09
N LYS A 47 -25.87 75.76 15.26
CA LYS A 47 -25.32 76.55 14.14
C LYS A 47 -26.40 76.97 13.16
N SER A 48 -27.35 76.10 12.83
CA SER A 48 -28.46 76.45 11.95
C SER A 48 -29.45 77.43 12.57
N ARG A 49 -29.71 77.35 13.88
CA ARG A 49 -30.66 78.24 14.55
C ARG A 49 -30.20 79.70 14.56
N ASN A 50 -28.89 79.93 14.55
CA ASN A 50 -28.29 81.27 14.55
C ASN A 50 -28.07 81.84 13.13
N ALA A 51 -28.13 81.01 12.09
CA ALA A 51 -28.08 81.49 10.72
C ALA A 51 -29.45 82.04 10.33
N ALA A 52 -29.60 83.38 10.26
CA ALA A 52 -30.84 84.07 9.87
C ALA A 52 -31.39 83.71 8.46
N SER A 53 -30.66 82.87 7.72
CA SER A 53 -31.10 82.25 6.48
C SER A 53 -31.98 81.03 6.79
N TRP A 54 -33.29 81.25 6.87
CA TRP A 54 -34.34 80.23 6.86
C TRP A 54 -34.38 79.46 5.53
N ARG A 55 -33.32 78.72 5.17
CA ARG A 55 -33.47 77.63 4.22
C ARG A 55 -34.09 76.48 5.00
N PRO A 56 -35.35 76.08 4.70
CA PRO A 56 -35.94 74.93 5.35
C PRO A 56 -35.00 73.75 5.13
N TRP A 57 -34.62 73.07 6.21
CA TRP A 57 -33.83 71.84 6.18
C TRP A 57 -34.59 70.74 5.42
N ARG A 58 -34.69 70.83 4.09
CA ARG A 58 -35.41 69.89 3.20
C ARG A 58 -34.65 68.59 2.95
N GLY A 59 -33.63 68.30 3.74
CA GLY A 59 -32.81 67.12 3.62
C GLY A 59 -32.15 66.73 4.94
N SER A 60 -32.81 66.98 6.08
CA SER A 60 -32.35 66.35 7.33
C SER A 60 -32.37 64.85 7.08
N SER A 61 -31.18 64.25 6.92
CA SER A 61 -31.08 62.84 6.56
C SER A 61 -31.86 62.04 7.60
N ALA A 62 -32.50 60.94 7.19
CA ALA A 62 -33.25 60.10 8.12
C ALA A 62 -32.42 59.74 9.37
N VAL A 63 -31.08 59.68 9.21
CA VAL A 63 -30.09 59.48 10.28
C VAL A 63 -30.07 60.64 11.29
N MET A 64 -30.13 61.91 10.87
CA MET A 64 -30.18 63.05 11.78
C MET A 64 -31.52 63.15 12.54
N GLN A 65 -32.64 62.85 11.86
CA GLN A 65 -33.94 62.77 12.53
C GLN A 65 -33.97 61.64 13.56
N GLN A 66 -33.39 60.48 13.22
CA GLN A 66 -33.20 59.38 14.16
C GLN A 66 -32.28 59.79 15.32
N ALA A 67 -31.17 60.47 15.07
CA ALA A 67 -30.25 60.91 16.13
C ALA A 67 -30.88 61.93 17.08
N ALA A 68 -31.67 62.89 16.56
CA ALA A 68 -32.44 63.82 17.38
C ALA A 68 -33.51 63.10 18.22
N PHE A 69 -34.20 62.12 17.63
CA PHE A 69 -35.14 61.25 18.33
C PHE A 69 -34.45 60.40 19.41
N PHE A 70 -33.26 59.86 19.13
CA PHE A 70 -32.44 59.17 20.13
C PHE A 70 -32.01 60.13 21.24
N GLY A 71 -31.67 61.38 20.94
CA GLY A 71 -31.40 62.40 21.95
C GLY A 71 -32.56 62.57 22.92
N GLN A 72 -33.79 62.71 22.40
CA GLN A 72 -35.01 62.81 23.22
C GLN A 72 -35.28 61.53 24.03
N ILE A 73 -34.99 60.35 23.48
CA ILE A 73 -35.12 59.08 24.22
C ILE A 73 -34.08 58.99 25.34
N MET A 74 -32.87 59.49 25.11
CA MET A 74 -31.77 59.45 26.07
C MET A 74 -32.01 60.37 27.29
N GLU A 75 -32.86 61.39 27.16
CA GLU A 75 -33.30 62.24 28.27
C GLU A 75 -34.23 61.49 29.24
N ASN A 76 -34.94 60.45 28.77
CA ASN A 76 -35.81 59.64 29.61
C ASN A 76 -35.07 58.43 30.19
N GLU A 77 -34.67 58.52 31.46
CA GLU A 77 -33.89 57.48 32.15
C GLU A 77 -34.56 56.10 32.12
N THR A 78 -35.90 56.04 32.16
CA THR A 78 -36.64 54.76 32.11
C THR A 78 -36.49 54.07 30.76
N LEU A 79 -36.54 54.83 29.66
CA LEU A 79 -36.32 54.32 28.30
C LEU A 79 -34.87 53.92 28.09
N VAL A 80 -33.91 54.67 28.62
CA VAL A 80 -32.49 54.30 28.57
C VAL A 80 -32.25 52.97 29.28
N ARG A 81 -32.83 52.77 30.47
CA ARG A 81 -32.74 51.49 31.19
C ARG A 81 -33.36 50.35 30.36
N ALA A 82 -34.54 50.57 29.78
CA ALA A 82 -35.20 49.58 28.91
C ALA A 82 -34.34 49.26 27.66
N MET A 83 -33.73 50.26 27.02
CA MET A 83 -32.85 50.08 25.87
C MET A 83 -31.57 49.32 26.23
N ARG A 84 -30.96 49.56 27.40
CA ARG A 84 -29.79 48.78 27.86
C ARG A 84 -30.15 47.30 28.02
N VAL A 85 -31.30 47.00 28.62
CA VAL A 85 -31.80 45.62 28.73
C VAL A 85 -32.02 45.03 27.34
N PHE A 86 -32.67 45.76 26.43
CA PHE A 86 -32.89 45.32 25.05
C PHE A 86 -31.58 45.03 24.30
N VAL A 87 -30.60 45.94 24.35
CA VAL A 87 -29.28 45.76 23.73
C VAL A 87 -28.58 44.54 24.32
N SER A 88 -28.68 44.32 25.63
CA SER A 88 -28.10 43.15 26.30
C SER A 88 -28.75 41.86 25.83
N VAL A 89 -30.08 41.84 25.68
CA VAL A 89 -30.84 40.72 25.11
C VAL A 89 -30.46 40.47 23.65
N VAL A 90 -30.31 41.52 22.83
CA VAL A 90 -29.89 41.40 21.42
C VAL A 90 -28.47 40.87 21.33
N LYS A 91 -27.52 41.39 22.12
CA LYS A 91 -26.15 40.89 22.19
C LYS A 91 -26.10 39.43 22.61
N ALA A 92 -26.85 39.05 23.66
CA ALA A 92 -26.96 37.66 24.09
C ALA A 92 -27.53 36.76 22.99
N LYS A 93 -28.60 37.19 22.30
CA LYS A 93 -29.17 36.46 21.14
C LYS A 93 -28.17 36.33 20.00
N GLN A 94 -27.41 37.38 19.70
CA GLN A 94 -26.39 37.37 18.66
C GLN A 94 -25.25 36.39 19.02
N GLN A 95 -24.74 36.44 20.24
CA GLN A 95 -23.75 35.48 20.73
C GLN A 95 -24.26 34.04 20.66
N ILE A 96 -25.53 33.79 21.00
CA ILE A 96 -26.15 32.46 20.85
C ILE A 96 -26.18 32.04 19.37
N ARG A 97 -26.55 32.94 18.46
CA ARG A 97 -26.55 32.67 17.01
C ARG A 97 -25.16 32.33 16.50
N ASP A 98 -24.14 33.08 16.91
CA ASP A 98 -22.75 32.87 16.51
C ASP A 98 -22.21 31.55 17.06
N ARG A 99 -22.46 31.24 18.34
CA ARG A 99 -22.14 29.94 18.93
C ARG A 99 -22.82 28.79 18.19
N ARG A 100 -24.12 28.92 17.84
CA ARG A 100 -24.84 27.93 17.03
C ARG A 100 -24.28 27.80 15.61
N ARG A 101 -23.78 28.89 15.01
CA ARG A 101 -23.11 28.84 13.71
C ARG A 101 -21.79 28.08 13.80
N HIS A 102 -20.96 28.38 14.80
CA HIS A 102 -19.71 27.66 15.04
C HIS A 102 -19.94 26.18 15.31
N ALA A 103 -20.90 25.84 16.18
CA ALA A 103 -21.28 24.46 16.46
C ALA A 103 -21.75 23.72 15.19
N ARG A 104 -22.54 24.36 14.31
CA ARG A 104 -22.95 23.78 13.03
C ARG A 104 -21.76 23.53 12.09
N MET A 105 -20.77 24.42 12.05
CA MET A 105 -19.55 24.20 11.25
C MET A 105 -18.75 23.00 11.78
N VAL A 106 -18.55 22.92 13.09
CA VAL A 106 -17.88 21.78 13.73
C VAL A 106 -18.64 20.48 13.45
N CYS A 107 -19.96 20.47 13.64
CA CYS A 107 -20.81 19.32 13.37
C CYS A 107 -20.71 18.89 11.90
N LYS A 108 -20.75 19.84 10.95
CA LYS A 108 -20.57 19.56 9.52
C LYS A 108 -19.19 18.95 9.25
N SER A 109 -18.12 19.49 9.83
CA SER A 109 -16.77 18.93 9.65
C SER A 109 -16.66 17.51 10.21
N ILE A 110 -17.23 17.24 11.39
CA ILE A 110 -17.25 15.89 11.99
C ILE A 110 -18.10 14.93 11.15
N GLN A 111 -19.23 15.37 10.59
CA GLN A 111 -20.05 14.56 9.69
C GLN A 111 -19.29 14.19 8.41
N HIS A 112 -18.54 15.12 7.82
CA HIS A 112 -17.67 14.81 6.67
C HIS A 112 -16.52 13.87 7.08
N TRP A 113 -15.95 14.06 8.27
CA TRP A 113 -14.92 13.17 8.81
C TRP A 113 -15.44 11.75 9.05
N LYS A 114 -16.72 11.56 9.40
CA LYS A 114 -17.30 10.22 9.54
C LYS A 114 -17.17 9.40 8.25
N VAL A 115 -17.24 10.05 7.09
CA VAL A 115 -17.11 9.40 5.76
C VAL A 115 -15.66 9.42 5.27
N ALA A 116 -15.00 10.59 5.30
CA ALA A 116 -13.64 10.76 4.78
C ALA A 116 -12.55 10.20 5.69
N GLY A 117 -12.80 10.16 7.00
CA GLY A 117 -11.85 9.69 8.02
C GLY A 117 -11.48 8.21 7.83
N PRO A 118 -12.44 7.26 7.75
CA PRO A 118 -12.14 5.87 7.47
C PRO A 118 -11.39 5.66 6.16
N LEU A 119 -11.73 6.40 5.10
CA LEU A 119 -11.01 6.38 3.83
C LEU A 119 -9.56 6.83 4.01
N PHE A 120 -9.33 7.97 4.67
CA PHE A 120 -8.00 8.49 4.93
C PHE A 120 -7.16 7.53 5.79
N LEU A 121 -7.77 6.94 6.83
CA LEU A 121 -7.12 5.93 7.66
C LEU A 121 -6.80 4.66 6.87
N GLY A 122 -7.70 4.24 5.97
CA GLY A 122 -7.46 3.12 5.04
C GLY A 122 -6.28 3.39 4.11
N ILE A 123 -6.21 4.58 3.50
CA ILE A 123 -5.09 5.00 2.65
C ILE A 123 -3.80 5.06 3.46
N LYS A 124 -3.83 5.62 4.67
CA LYS A 124 -2.67 5.67 5.57
C LYS A 124 -2.19 4.26 5.94
N HIS A 125 -3.11 3.35 6.23
CA HIS A 125 -2.80 1.95 6.51
C HIS A 125 -2.16 1.27 5.30
N LEU A 126 -2.75 1.42 4.11
CA LEU A 126 -2.19 0.90 2.85
C LEU A 126 -0.78 1.45 2.59
N ALA A 127 -0.58 2.76 2.74
CA ALA A 127 0.73 3.38 2.57
C ALA A 127 1.78 2.81 3.56
N TRP A 128 1.37 2.55 4.80
CA TRP A 128 2.24 1.90 5.78
C TRP A 128 2.58 0.45 5.39
N GLN A 129 1.60 -0.34 4.93
CA GLN A 129 1.82 -1.70 4.43
C GLN A 129 2.78 -1.71 3.23
N ILE A 130 2.62 -0.78 2.29
CA ILE A 130 3.53 -0.63 1.14
C ILE A 130 4.96 -0.32 1.61
N ARG A 131 5.14 0.62 2.55
CA ARG A 131 6.48 0.93 3.09
C ARG A 131 7.10 -0.27 3.80
N LYS A 132 6.29 -1.04 4.53
CA LYS A 132 6.73 -2.28 5.20
C LYS A 132 7.18 -3.32 4.17
N LEU A 133 6.40 -3.54 3.11
CA LEU A 133 6.75 -4.45 2.02
C LEU A 133 8.02 -4.00 1.29
N GLN A 134 8.15 -2.70 0.99
CA GLN A 134 9.36 -2.13 0.37
C GLN A 134 10.60 -2.30 1.25
N SER A 135 10.48 -2.05 2.56
CA SER A 135 11.58 -2.23 3.50
C SER A 135 12.02 -3.70 3.56
N TRP A 136 11.05 -4.61 3.68
CA TRP A 136 11.28 -6.04 3.64
C TRP A 136 11.98 -6.47 2.33
N TRP A 137 11.47 -5.99 1.19
CA TRP A 137 12.06 -6.28 -0.12
C TRP A 137 13.52 -5.82 -0.23
N ARG A 138 13.86 -4.62 0.24
CA ARG A 138 15.25 -4.13 0.24
C ARG A 138 16.20 -5.00 1.09
N VAL A 139 15.70 -5.59 2.17
CA VAL A 139 16.48 -6.53 2.97
C VAL A 139 16.61 -7.87 2.23
N CYS A 140 15.51 -8.38 1.69
CA CYS A 140 15.48 -9.63 0.94
C CYS A 140 16.37 -9.59 -0.30
N VAL A 141 16.32 -8.52 -1.11
CA VAL A 141 17.16 -8.36 -2.30
C VAL A 141 18.65 -8.44 -1.96
N ARG A 142 19.09 -7.75 -0.89
CA ARG A 142 20.49 -7.83 -0.44
C ARG A 142 20.90 -9.24 -0.06
N ARG A 143 20.04 -9.97 0.66
CA ARG A 143 20.28 -11.39 1.00
C ARG A 143 20.32 -12.27 -0.25
N LEU A 144 19.41 -12.07 -1.20
CA LEU A 144 19.38 -12.83 -2.46
C LEU A 144 20.63 -12.59 -3.29
N HIS A 145 21.10 -11.34 -3.40
CA HIS A 145 22.35 -11.03 -4.07
C HIS A 145 23.55 -11.68 -3.37
N ALA A 146 23.62 -11.60 -2.03
CA ALA A 146 24.70 -12.25 -1.29
C ALA A 146 24.75 -13.77 -1.52
N VAL A 147 23.58 -14.44 -1.59
CA VAL A 147 23.54 -15.87 -1.92
C VAL A 147 23.92 -16.13 -3.38
N ARG A 148 23.40 -15.35 -4.33
CA ARG A 148 23.78 -15.43 -5.75
C ARG A 148 25.30 -15.30 -5.92
N ASP A 149 25.91 -14.32 -5.26
CA ASP A 149 27.35 -14.06 -5.33
C ASP A 149 28.15 -15.19 -4.66
N GLY A 150 27.63 -15.79 -3.58
CA GLY A 150 28.19 -16.99 -2.96
C GLY A 150 28.17 -18.21 -3.90
N ILE A 151 27.06 -18.41 -4.61
CA ILE A 151 26.94 -19.47 -5.63
C ILE A 151 27.89 -19.18 -6.81
N SER A 152 27.98 -17.94 -7.26
CA SER A 152 28.90 -17.52 -8.34
C SER A 152 30.36 -17.84 -8.00
N LYS A 153 30.79 -17.57 -6.76
CA LYS A 153 32.15 -17.92 -6.29
C LYS A 153 32.38 -19.43 -6.24
N ARG A 154 31.38 -20.23 -5.85
CA ARG A 154 31.46 -21.70 -5.87
C ARG A 154 31.52 -22.23 -7.31
N TRP A 155 30.67 -21.69 -8.18
CA TRP A 155 30.64 -21.97 -9.61
C TRP A 155 32.00 -21.76 -10.23
N GLU A 156 32.65 -20.61 -10.00
CA GLU A 156 33.97 -20.31 -10.55
C GLU A 156 35.02 -21.37 -10.22
N LYS A 157 35.03 -21.84 -8.96
CA LYS A 157 35.96 -22.87 -8.50
C LYS A 157 35.69 -24.21 -9.18
N ILE A 158 34.42 -24.57 -9.35
CA ILE A 158 34.00 -25.83 -9.97
C ILE A 158 34.32 -25.78 -11.47
N GLU A 159 33.97 -24.68 -12.14
CA GLU A 159 34.21 -24.46 -13.56
C GLU A 159 35.71 -24.44 -13.88
N LYS A 160 36.54 -23.78 -13.06
CA LYS A 160 38.00 -23.80 -13.21
C LYS A 160 38.57 -25.21 -13.14
N LYS A 161 38.08 -26.04 -12.22
CA LYS A 161 38.48 -27.46 -12.13
C LYS A 161 38.04 -28.25 -13.37
N GLU A 162 36.83 -28.02 -13.86
CA GLU A 162 36.32 -28.68 -15.06
C GLU A 162 37.12 -28.28 -16.32
N ALA A 163 37.42 -26.99 -16.48
CA ALA A 163 38.23 -26.47 -17.59
C ALA A 163 39.66 -27.04 -17.57
N LEU A 164 40.30 -27.10 -16.39
CA LEU A 164 41.60 -27.73 -16.21
C LEU A 164 41.58 -29.21 -16.63
N ASN A 165 40.57 -29.96 -16.21
CA ASN A 165 40.43 -31.37 -16.56
C ASN A 165 40.21 -31.55 -18.07
N ALA A 166 39.39 -30.72 -18.70
CA ALA A 166 39.14 -30.77 -20.14
C ALA A 166 40.43 -30.51 -20.95
N LEU A 167 41.19 -29.48 -20.58
CA LEU A 167 42.47 -29.15 -21.23
C LEU A 167 43.54 -30.23 -21.00
N ALA A 168 43.56 -30.86 -19.82
CA ALA A 168 44.46 -31.97 -19.54
C ALA A 168 44.17 -33.19 -20.42
N ILE A 169 42.88 -33.49 -20.65
CA ILE A 169 42.44 -34.57 -21.54
C ILE A 169 42.79 -34.24 -23.00
N ASP A 170 42.49 -33.05 -23.49
CA ASP A 170 42.80 -32.68 -24.89
C ASP A 170 44.31 -32.75 -25.20
N ARG A 171 45.15 -32.43 -24.22
CA ARG A 171 46.62 -32.53 -24.35
C ARG A 171 47.14 -33.96 -24.26
N SER A 172 46.54 -34.83 -23.47
CA SER A 172 46.98 -36.23 -23.38
C SER A 172 46.85 -36.95 -24.72
N PHE A 173 45.92 -36.53 -25.59
CA PHE A 173 45.76 -37.07 -26.94
C PHE A 173 46.73 -36.48 -27.98
N LYS A 174 47.21 -35.25 -27.81
CA LYS A 174 47.91 -34.50 -28.88
C LYS A 174 49.43 -34.55 -28.86
N THR A 175 50.08 -34.93 -27.76
CA THR A 175 51.55 -34.78 -27.64
C THR A 175 52.25 -36.06 -27.18
N ARG A 176 53.00 -36.70 -28.11
CA ARG A 176 54.10 -37.64 -27.79
C ARG A 176 55.40 -36.95 -27.33
N GLY A 177 55.44 -35.62 -27.28
CA GLY A 177 56.61 -34.83 -26.90
C GLY A 177 56.28 -33.70 -25.91
N GLY A 178 56.49 -33.97 -24.62
CA GLY A 178 56.59 -32.95 -23.56
C GLY A 178 55.27 -32.42 -22.98
N PHE A 179 55.16 -32.43 -21.64
CA PHE A 179 54.07 -31.78 -20.91
C PHE A 179 54.21 -30.25 -20.94
N LYS A 180 53.54 -29.57 -21.86
CA LYS A 180 53.39 -28.11 -21.80
C LYS A 180 52.49 -27.76 -20.60
N LYS A 181 52.90 -26.79 -19.76
CA LYS A 181 52.07 -26.29 -18.64
C LYS A 181 50.80 -25.62 -19.19
N ILE A 182 49.65 -25.87 -18.58
CA ILE A 182 48.39 -25.18 -18.92
C ILE A 182 48.49 -23.76 -18.38
N THR A 183 48.23 -22.78 -19.23
CA THR A 183 48.32 -21.36 -18.86
C THR A 183 46.98 -20.87 -18.31
N GLU A 184 47.00 -19.90 -17.39
CA GLU A 184 45.78 -19.31 -16.81
C GLU A 184 44.89 -18.67 -17.90
N VAL A 185 45.49 -18.15 -18.97
CA VAL A 185 44.77 -17.55 -20.10
C VAL A 185 43.93 -18.59 -20.84
N GLU A 186 44.47 -19.80 -21.08
CA GLU A 186 43.72 -20.90 -21.70
C GLU A 186 42.53 -21.32 -20.84
N ILE A 187 42.70 -21.33 -19.52
CA ILE A 187 41.60 -21.64 -18.58
C ILE A 187 40.52 -20.56 -18.66
N GLN A 188 40.90 -19.28 -18.64
CA GLN A 188 39.95 -18.16 -18.69
C GLN A 188 39.17 -18.12 -20.01
N GLN A 189 39.76 -18.54 -21.13
CA GLN A 189 39.06 -18.64 -22.43
C GLN A 189 37.95 -19.70 -22.44
N GLU A 190 38.15 -20.79 -21.69
CA GLU A 190 37.16 -21.87 -21.51
C GLU A 190 36.09 -21.57 -20.45
N MET A 191 36.26 -20.51 -19.66
CA MET A 191 35.28 -20.10 -18.64
C MET A 191 34.15 -19.27 -19.25
N ILE A 192 32.96 -19.40 -18.68
CA ILE A 192 31.81 -18.56 -19.00
C ILE A 192 32.07 -17.13 -18.47
N PRO A 193 31.84 -16.08 -19.28
CA PRO A 193 31.95 -14.70 -18.81
C PRO A 193 31.10 -14.44 -17.56
N GLU A 194 31.64 -13.72 -16.58
CA GLU A 194 30.98 -13.51 -15.29
C GLU A 194 29.57 -12.93 -15.41
N ALA A 195 29.35 -11.97 -16.32
CA ALA A 195 28.03 -11.38 -16.54
C ALA A 195 26.99 -12.41 -17.02
N ALA A 196 27.38 -13.33 -17.91
CA ALA A 196 26.52 -14.41 -18.38
C ALA A 196 26.24 -15.42 -17.26
N ARG A 197 27.26 -15.76 -16.46
CA ARG A 197 27.15 -16.62 -15.27
C ARG A 197 26.16 -16.05 -14.25
N LEU A 198 26.27 -14.78 -13.89
CA LEU A 198 25.37 -14.13 -12.92
C LEU A 198 23.92 -14.11 -13.42
N ARG A 199 23.71 -13.79 -14.70
CA ARG A 199 22.38 -13.81 -15.33
C ARG A 199 21.77 -15.21 -15.35
N PHE A 200 22.58 -16.23 -15.66
CA PHE A 200 22.15 -17.62 -15.62
C PHE A 200 21.71 -18.03 -14.21
N ILE A 201 22.57 -17.80 -13.20
CA ILE A 201 22.30 -18.16 -11.80
C ILE A 201 21.02 -17.46 -11.32
N GLU A 202 20.84 -16.19 -11.63
CA GLU A 202 19.64 -15.44 -11.23
C GLU A 202 18.36 -16.05 -11.81
N ASN A 203 18.34 -16.37 -13.10
CA ASN A 203 17.18 -16.97 -13.75
C ASN A 203 16.91 -18.40 -13.27
N GLU A 204 17.95 -19.19 -13.07
CA GLU A 204 17.82 -20.57 -12.59
C GLU A 204 17.32 -20.60 -11.14
N LEU A 205 17.84 -19.75 -10.24
CA LEU A 205 17.32 -19.62 -8.87
C LEU A 205 15.88 -19.12 -8.85
N ARG A 206 15.50 -18.24 -9.78
CA ARG A 206 14.11 -17.79 -9.93
C ARG A 206 13.20 -18.94 -10.36
N ALA A 207 13.64 -19.76 -11.31
CA ALA A 207 12.90 -20.91 -11.78
C ALA A 207 12.74 -21.97 -10.70
N ARG A 208 13.84 -22.35 -10.04
CA ARG A 208 13.81 -23.28 -8.89
C ARG A 208 12.86 -22.80 -7.81
N ARG A 209 12.90 -21.51 -7.45
CA ARG A 209 11.96 -20.95 -6.46
C ARG A 209 10.52 -21.09 -6.93
N TYR A 210 10.22 -20.83 -8.20
CA TYR A 210 8.88 -20.98 -8.76
C TYR A 210 8.36 -22.41 -8.65
N PHE A 211 9.14 -23.41 -9.10
CA PHE A 211 8.76 -24.82 -9.03
C PHE A 211 8.72 -25.38 -7.61
N LEU A 212 9.34 -24.70 -6.64
CA LEU A 212 9.29 -25.08 -5.24
C LEU A 212 8.01 -24.63 -4.53
N LEU A 213 7.29 -23.64 -5.07
CA LEU A 213 6.12 -23.07 -4.39
C LEU A 213 5.02 -24.11 -4.08
N PRO A 214 4.70 -25.09 -4.95
CA PRO A 214 3.75 -26.15 -4.61
C PRO A 214 4.20 -26.99 -3.41
N LYS A 215 5.48 -27.37 -3.34
CA LYS A 215 6.03 -28.14 -2.21
C LYS A 215 5.97 -27.35 -0.90
N ILE A 216 6.26 -26.04 -0.97
CA ILE A 216 6.15 -25.14 0.18
C ILE A 216 4.69 -25.06 0.64
N HIS A 217 3.74 -24.98 -0.30
CA HIS A 217 2.31 -24.95 0.03
C HIS A 217 1.88 -26.21 0.78
N LEU A 218 2.23 -27.39 0.26
CA LEU A 218 1.93 -28.67 0.91
C LEU A 218 2.52 -28.74 2.32
N CYS A 219 3.80 -28.39 2.48
CA CYS A 219 4.45 -28.35 3.78
C CYS A 219 3.75 -27.39 4.77
N GLN A 220 3.20 -26.27 4.29
CA GLN A 220 2.40 -25.36 5.12
C GLN A 220 1.04 -25.94 5.52
N GLU A 221 0.40 -26.72 4.64
CA GLU A 221 -0.84 -27.43 4.94
C GLU A 221 -0.60 -28.52 5.99
N ASP A 222 0.41 -29.36 5.79
CA ASP A 222 0.81 -30.40 6.75
C ASP A 222 1.14 -29.79 8.12
N THR A 223 1.84 -28.65 8.13
CA THR A 223 2.16 -27.93 9.37
C THR A 223 0.90 -27.41 10.07
N LYS A 224 -0.09 -26.90 9.33
CA LYS A 224 -1.37 -26.46 9.91
C LYS A 224 -2.16 -27.64 10.46
N GLU A 225 -2.22 -28.75 9.72
CA GLU A 225 -2.91 -29.96 10.17
C GLU A 225 -2.27 -30.50 11.45
N PHE A 226 -0.94 -30.58 11.48
CA PHE A 226 -0.21 -30.98 12.68
C PHE A 226 -0.49 -30.06 13.87
N GLN A 227 -0.57 -28.74 13.65
CA GLN A 227 -0.95 -27.79 14.70
C GLN A 227 -2.36 -28.03 15.23
N LEU A 228 -3.32 -28.33 14.36
CA LEU A 228 -4.70 -28.67 14.74
C LEU A 228 -4.76 -29.98 15.52
N GLN A 229 -4.05 -31.01 15.07
CA GLN A 229 -3.94 -32.30 15.77
C GLN A 229 -3.31 -32.11 17.15
N THR A 230 -2.23 -31.33 17.23
CA THR A 230 -1.56 -31.00 18.50
C THR A 230 -2.52 -30.27 19.45
N HIS A 231 -3.29 -29.30 18.94
CA HIS A 231 -4.28 -28.58 19.74
C HIS A 231 -5.38 -29.52 20.27
N SER A 232 -5.94 -30.36 19.40
CA SER A 232 -6.97 -31.34 19.78
C SER A 232 -6.45 -32.35 20.81
N MET A 233 -5.20 -32.80 20.69
CA MET A 233 -4.55 -33.65 21.68
C MET A 233 -4.38 -32.95 23.03
N LEU A 234 -4.02 -31.66 23.03
CA LEU A 234 -3.89 -30.87 24.26
C LEU A 234 -5.26 -30.66 24.93
N GLU A 235 -6.31 -30.38 24.16
CA GLU A 235 -7.69 -30.29 24.67
C GLU A 235 -8.13 -31.62 25.28
N THR A 236 -7.92 -32.73 24.56
CA THR A 236 -8.23 -34.07 25.04
C THR A 236 -7.49 -34.39 26.33
N ARG A 237 -6.18 -34.06 26.39
CA ARG A 237 -5.36 -34.22 27.60
C ARG A 237 -5.93 -33.41 28.77
N ASN A 238 -6.33 -32.16 28.54
CA ASN A 238 -6.93 -31.31 29.56
C ASN A 238 -8.25 -31.89 30.09
N VAL A 239 -9.08 -32.45 29.20
CA VAL A 239 -10.33 -33.13 29.57
C VAL A 239 -10.06 -34.39 30.43
N HIS A 240 -9.07 -35.20 30.08
CA HIS A 240 -8.68 -36.37 30.89
C HIS A 240 -8.23 -35.97 32.30
N ILE A 241 -7.37 -34.93 32.40
CA ILE A 241 -6.91 -34.39 33.67
C ILE A 241 -8.10 -33.89 34.52
N ALA A 242 -9.04 -33.18 33.91
CA ALA A 242 -10.23 -32.67 34.61
C ALA A 242 -11.14 -33.80 35.14
N MET A 243 -11.17 -34.95 34.46
CA MET A 243 -11.91 -36.14 34.89
C MET A 243 -11.14 -37.03 35.88
N GLY A 244 -9.92 -36.68 36.27
CA GLY A 244 -9.08 -37.52 37.13
C GLY A 244 -8.53 -38.78 36.45
N ILE A 245 -8.60 -38.84 35.12
CA ILE A 245 -8.08 -39.95 34.31
C ILE A 245 -6.63 -39.62 33.91
N LYS A 246 -5.69 -40.56 34.10
CA LYS A 246 -4.30 -40.38 33.65
C LYS A 246 -4.28 -40.25 32.11
N PRO A 247 -3.80 -39.12 31.53
CA PRO A 247 -3.78 -38.95 30.08
C PRO A 247 -2.78 -39.92 29.43
N PRO A 248 -3.01 -40.32 28.17
CA PRO A 248 -2.07 -41.17 27.43
C PRO A 248 -0.71 -40.46 27.24
N GLU A 249 0.39 -41.22 27.36
CA GLU A 249 1.78 -40.75 27.19
C GLU A 249 2.16 -40.56 25.71
N ILE A 250 1.25 -40.06 24.89
CA ILE A 250 1.52 -39.78 23.48
C ILE A 250 1.93 -38.32 23.38
N THR A 251 3.24 -38.06 23.29
CA THR A 251 3.74 -36.77 22.82
C THR A 251 3.72 -36.78 21.29
N PRO A 252 3.00 -35.85 20.64
CA PRO A 252 3.07 -35.71 19.20
C PRO A 252 4.51 -35.38 18.84
N THR A 253 5.22 -36.35 18.26
CA THR A 253 6.59 -36.14 17.82
C THR A 253 6.49 -35.50 16.46
N TYR A 254 6.63 -34.17 16.42
CA TYR A 254 6.74 -33.47 15.15
C TYR A 254 8.05 -33.87 14.49
N VAL A 255 7.99 -34.75 13.51
CA VAL A 255 9.08 -34.91 12.56
C VAL A 255 8.97 -33.72 11.63
N GLY A 256 9.57 -32.60 12.03
CA GLY A 256 9.52 -31.38 11.24
C GLY A 256 10.02 -31.68 9.84
N MET A 257 9.13 -31.54 8.86
CA MET A 257 9.55 -31.64 7.48
C MET A 257 10.49 -30.47 7.22
N ASP A 258 11.72 -30.80 6.83
CA ASP A 258 12.69 -29.79 6.43
C ASP A 258 12.05 -28.94 5.35
N MET A 259 11.95 -27.64 5.62
CA MET A 259 11.31 -26.72 4.70
C MET A 259 12.09 -26.77 3.37
N PRO A 260 11.44 -27.14 2.24
CA PRO A 260 12.14 -27.31 0.99
C PRO A 260 12.94 -26.06 0.63
N SER A 261 14.21 -26.24 0.25
CA SER A 261 15.12 -25.16 -0.15
C SER A 261 15.38 -25.22 -1.64
N TYR A 262 15.36 -24.07 -2.31
CA TYR A 262 15.75 -23.95 -3.73
C TYR A 262 17.26 -23.69 -3.89
N MET A 263 17.97 -23.47 -2.79
CA MET A 263 19.40 -23.18 -2.80
C MET A 263 20.21 -24.48 -2.84
N PRO A 264 21.23 -24.58 -3.69
CA PRO A 264 22.18 -25.69 -3.63
C PRO A 264 22.78 -25.75 -2.22
N PRO A 265 22.75 -26.93 -1.56
CA PRO A 265 23.28 -27.07 -0.21
C PRO A 265 24.75 -26.64 -0.13
N VAL A 266 25.11 -26.07 1.03
CA VAL A 266 26.45 -25.57 1.30
C VAL A 266 27.18 -26.56 2.21
N HIS A 267 28.49 -26.70 2.04
CA HIS A 267 29.33 -27.46 2.96
C HIS A 267 29.20 -26.90 4.38
N LEU A 268 28.97 -27.77 5.36
CA LEU A 268 29.02 -27.37 6.76
C LEU A 268 30.44 -26.90 7.09
N GLN A 269 30.58 -25.88 7.93
CA GLN A 269 31.91 -25.36 8.30
C GLN A 269 32.81 -26.43 8.93
N SER A 270 32.23 -27.43 9.60
CA SER A 270 32.92 -28.61 10.12
C SER A 270 33.53 -29.49 9.04
N GLU A 271 32.87 -29.60 7.89
CA GLU A 271 33.26 -30.46 6.76
C GLU A 271 34.23 -29.77 5.79
N ALA A 272 34.30 -28.44 5.82
CA ALA A 272 35.09 -27.63 4.89
C ALA A 272 36.60 -27.56 5.19
N ARG A 273 37.14 -28.36 6.12
CA ARG A 273 38.55 -28.30 6.60
C ARG A 273 39.57 -28.94 5.65
N GLY A 274 39.47 -28.68 4.35
CA GLY A 274 40.49 -29.04 3.35
C GLY A 274 40.62 -30.52 2.98
N GLY A 275 39.87 -31.42 3.63
CA GLY A 275 39.77 -32.82 3.24
C GLY A 275 38.78 -33.06 2.08
N CYS A 276 38.85 -34.25 1.47
CA CYS A 276 37.80 -34.70 0.56
C CYS A 276 36.51 -34.93 1.34
N CYS A 277 35.43 -34.23 1.00
CA CYS A 277 34.15 -34.40 1.66
C CYS A 277 33.60 -35.82 1.44
N PRO A 278 32.98 -36.45 2.45
CA PRO A 278 32.35 -37.76 2.29
C PRO A 278 31.20 -37.69 1.26
N GLU A 279 30.81 -38.84 0.71
CA GLU A 279 29.74 -38.92 -0.31
C GLU A 279 28.39 -38.40 0.19
N TRP A 280 28.12 -38.55 1.49
CA TRP A 280 26.89 -38.07 2.12
C TRP A 280 26.91 -36.58 2.50
N CYS A 281 28.01 -35.87 2.22
CA CYS A 281 28.10 -34.43 2.47
C CYS A 281 27.07 -33.67 1.63
N LEU A 282 26.23 -32.87 2.29
CA LEU A 282 25.24 -32.03 1.61
C LEU A 282 25.91 -31.02 0.68
N GLY A 283 27.05 -30.46 1.06
CA GLY A 283 27.80 -29.53 0.23
C GLY A 283 28.27 -30.14 -1.10
N ARG A 284 28.62 -31.44 -1.10
CA ARG A 284 29.00 -32.17 -2.32
C ARG A 284 27.82 -32.28 -3.28
N LYS A 285 26.63 -32.64 -2.79
CA LYS A 285 25.40 -32.62 -3.60
C LYS A 285 25.14 -31.25 -4.21
N GLY A 286 25.36 -30.18 -3.42
CA GLY A 286 25.24 -28.82 -3.93
C GLY A 286 26.28 -28.45 -4.98
N ASP A 287 27.50 -28.96 -4.88
CA ASP A 287 28.54 -28.78 -5.91
C ASP A 287 28.20 -29.57 -7.20
N GLU A 288 27.59 -30.75 -7.07
CA GLU A 288 27.07 -31.52 -8.21
C GLU A 288 25.92 -30.79 -8.91
N GLU A 289 25.00 -30.18 -8.16
CA GLU A 289 23.95 -29.32 -8.73
C GLU A 289 24.53 -28.11 -9.46
N ILE A 290 25.55 -27.44 -8.89
CA ILE A 290 26.22 -26.32 -9.55
C ILE A 290 26.94 -26.79 -10.80
N LEU A 291 27.59 -27.96 -10.78
CA LEU A 291 28.22 -28.54 -11.96
C LEU A 291 27.19 -28.85 -13.06
N ALA A 292 26.00 -29.34 -12.71
CA ALA A 292 24.91 -29.52 -13.66
C ALA A 292 24.47 -28.18 -14.28
N MET A 293 24.39 -27.11 -13.47
CA MET A 293 24.13 -25.76 -13.96
C MET A 293 25.23 -25.25 -14.91
N VAL A 294 26.51 -25.50 -14.60
CA VAL A 294 27.66 -25.15 -15.46
C VAL A 294 27.52 -25.81 -16.83
N ARG A 295 27.23 -27.12 -16.85
CA ARG A 295 27.04 -27.88 -18.10
C ARG A 295 25.85 -27.35 -18.91
N ALA A 296 24.72 -27.08 -18.25
CA ALA A 296 23.53 -26.52 -18.91
C ALA A 296 23.82 -25.14 -19.53
N ALA A 297 24.57 -24.29 -18.84
CA ALA A 297 24.99 -23.00 -19.35
C ALA A 297 25.96 -23.12 -20.53
N ARG A 298 26.93 -24.06 -20.47
CA ARG A 298 27.89 -24.31 -21.57
C ARG A 298 27.21 -24.82 -22.83
N GLN A 299 26.22 -25.71 -22.69
CA GLN A 299 25.44 -26.22 -23.83
C GLN A 299 24.71 -25.11 -24.61
N ASN A 300 24.51 -23.94 -23.99
CA ASN A 300 23.75 -22.82 -24.55
C ASN A 300 24.56 -21.51 -24.57
N ARG A 301 25.89 -21.62 -24.76
CA ARG A 301 26.83 -20.48 -24.67
C ARG A 301 26.48 -19.33 -25.60
N GLU A 302 25.95 -19.62 -26.79
CA GLU A 302 25.65 -18.61 -27.83
C GLU A 302 24.46 -17.71 -27.47
N ASN A 303 23.38 -18.31 -26.94
CA ASN A 303 22.14 -17.58 -26.70
C ASN A 303 22.05 -17.02 -25.26
N GLY A 304 22.91 -17.48 -24.35
CA GLY A 304 22.78 -17.19 -22.92
C GLY A 304 21.50 -17.78 -22.31
N GLU A 305 20.94 -18.78 -22.98
CA GLU A 305 19.78 -19.54 -22.52
C GLU A 305 20.25 -20.83 -21.82
N GLY A 306 19.37 -21.76 -21.46
CA GLY A 306 19.74 -23.01 -20.79
C GLY A 306 19.39 -23.09 -19.31
N TYR A 307 18.93 -21.99 -18.71
CA TYR A 307 18.23 -22.04 -17.43
C TYR A 307 16.81 -22.55 -17.62
N THR A 308 16.22 -23.10 -16.57
CA THR A 308 14.85 -23.63 -16.61
C THR A 308 13.86 -22.50 -16.85
N ARG A 309 13.07 -22.58 -17.93
CA ARG A 309 12.07 -21.54 -18.25
C ARG A 309 10.85 -21.68 -17.35
N ILE A 310 10.49 -20.59 -16.67
CA ILE A 310 9.21 -20.51 -15.95
C ILE A 310 8.10 -20.46 -17.00
N PRO A 311 7.05 -21.30 -16.88
CA PRO A 311 5.89 -21.22 -17.76
C PRO A 311 5.34 -19.79 -17.77
N GLN A 312 5.40 -19.15 -18.93
CA GLN A 312 4.74 -17.86 -19.08
C GLN A 312 3.26 -18.13 -19.13
N ARG A 313 2.50 -17.54 -18.19
CA ARG A 313 1.04 -17.54 -18.26
C ARG A 313 0.70 -16.94 -19.61
N ARG A 314 0.23 -17.77 -20.55
CA ARG A 314 -0.32 -17.27 -21.81
C ARG A 314 -1.42 -16.33 -21.38
N ASN A 315 -1.22 -15.03 -21.57
CA ASN A 315 -2.27 -14.06 -21.35
C ASN A 315 -3.42 -14.53 -22.24
N SER A 316 -4.44 -15.14 -21.65
CA SER A 316 -5.65 -15.56 -22.34
C SER A 316 -6.48 -14.31 -22.64
N THR A 317 -5.89 -13.39 -23.40
CA THR A 317 -6.55 -12.24 -24.01
C THR A 317 -7.53 -12.65 -25.10
N LEU A 318 -7.61 -13.95 -25.42
CA LEU A 318 -8.85 -14.60 -25.83
C LEU A 318 -9.68 -14.82 -24.54
N ARG A 319 -10.23 -13.77 -23.92
CA ARG A 319 -11.64 -13.38 -24.15
C ARG A 319 -12.35 -14.37 -25.08
N SER A 320 -12.54 -15.60 -24.59
CA SER A 320 -13.77 -16.31 -24.85
C SER A 320 -14.88 -15.32 -24.52
N ARG A 321 -15.45 -14.77 -25.58
CA ARG A 321 -16.72 -14.08 -25.59
C ARG A 321 -17.72 -15.13 -25.13
N VAL A 322 -17.77 -15.36 -23.81
CA VAL A 322 -18.80 -16.17 -23.19
C VAL A 322 -20.05 -15.35 -23.42
N THR A 323 -20.70 -15.67 -24.52
CA THR A 323 -22.08 -15.34 -24.82
C THR A 323 -22.84 -15.79 -23.59
N ARG A 324 -23.16 -14.84 -22.72
CA ARG A 324 -24.09 -15.03 -21.60
C ARG A 324 -25.39 -15.49 -22.22
N GLN A 325 -25.60 -16.80 -22.32
CA GLN A 325 -26.94 -17.33 -22.41
C GLN A 325 -27.57 -17.18 -21.02
N PRO A 326 -28.70 -16.48 -20.90
CA PRO A 326 -29.44 -16.42 -19.65
C PRO A 326 -30.13 -17.77 -19.44
N SER A 327 -29.52 -18.68 -18.67
CA SER A 327 -30.25 -19.83 -18.16
C SER A 327 -31.19 -19.34 -17.05
N LYS A 328 -32.49 -19.39 -17.36
CA LYS A 328 -33.56 -19.46 -16.36
C LYS A 328 -33.42 -20.80 -15.65
N GLU A 329 -33.04 -20.81 -14.38
CA GLU A 329 -33.32 -21.97 -13.55
C GLU A 329 -33.62 -21.57 -12.11
N THR A 330 -34.82 -21.97 -11.74
CA THR A 330 -35.56 -21.79 -10.50
C THR A 330 -35.15 -22.83 -9.46
N VAL A 331 -34.99 -22.35 -8.22
CA VAL A 331 -35.37 -23.03 -6.97
C VAL A 331 -34.88 -24.46 -6.78
N GLU A 332 -33.70 -24.64 -6.15
CA GLU A 332 -33.43 -25.76 -5.23
C GLU A 332 -32.30 -25.38 -4.27
N ALA A 333 -32.69 -24.83 -3.11
CA ALA A 333 -31.80 -24.24 -2.13
C ALA A 333 -31.64 -25.14 -0.90
N SER A 334 -30.96 -26.30 -1.01
CA SER A 334 -30.58 -27.06 0.20
C SER A 334 -29.38 -28.02 0.09
N LYS A 335 -28.90 -28.38 -1.11
CA LYS A 335 -27.75 -29.30 -1.26
C LYS A 335 -26.39 -28.62 -1.53
N GLY A 336 -26.35 -27.28 -1.51
CA GLY A 336 -25.24 -26.47 -2.04
C GLY A 336 -24.02 -26.24 -1.15
N ILE A 337 -23.89 -26.87 0.03
CA ILE A 337 -22.73 -26.64 0.92
C ILE A 337 -21.63 -27.70 0.74
N GLN A 338 -21.98 -28.97 0.49
CA GLN A 338 -20.97 -30.01 0.24
C GLN A 338 -20.37 -29.96 -1.18
N GLN A 339 -21.19 -29.73 -2.22
CA GLN A 339 -20.67 -29.51 -3.59
C GLN A 339 -19.85 -28.21 -3.71
N ARG A 340 -20.05 -27.23 -2.83
CA ARG A 340 -19.20 -26.04 -2.78
C ARG A 340 -17.80 -26.36 -2.27
N ARG A 341 -17.64 -27.39 -1.42
CA ARG A 341 -16.34 -27.83 -0.91
C ARG A 341 -15.52 -28.60 -1.97
N GLU A 342 -16.18 -29.41 -2.79
CA GLU A 342 -15.54 -30.09 -3.93
C GLU A 342 -15.22 -29.14 -5.08
N ARG A 343 -16.03 -28.09 -5.32
CA ARG A 343 -15.66 -27.00 -6.24
C ARG A 343 -14.61 -26.03 -5.66
N THR A 344 -14.36 -26.05 -4.35
CA THR A 344 -13.26 -25.29 -3.75
C THR A 344 -11.91 -26.01 -3.82
N THR A 345 -11.86 -27.30 -4.13
CA THR A 345 -10.57 -27.94 -4.51
C THR A 345 -10.25 -27.72 -5.99
N GLU A 346 -11.25 -27.43 -6.83
CA GLU A 346 -11.06 -26.81 -8.16
C GLU A 346 -10.85 -25.27 -8.09
N GLN A 347 -10.86 -24.65 -6.90
CA GLN A 347 -10.55 -23.22 -6.79
C GLN A 347 -9.12 -22.98 -7.25
N ALA A 348 -9.03 -22.46 -8.47
CA ALA A 348 -7.95 -21.67 -9.02
C ALA A 348 -6.68 -21.78 -8.17
N SER A 349 -5.97 -22.89 -8.37
CA SER A 349 -4.61 -23.03 -7.85
C SER A 349 -3.91 -21.70 -8.11
N PRO A 350 -3.22 -21.11 -7.11
CA PRO A 350 -2.52 -19.85 -7.29
C PRO A 350 -1.49 -19.88 -8.45
N PHE A 351 -1.26 -21.07 -9.03
CA PHE A 351 -0.37 -21.35 -10.15
C PHE A 351 -1.05 -21.53 -11.52
N GLY A 352 -2.38 -21.41 -11.64
CA GLY A 352 -3.11 -21.54 -12.92
C GLY A 352 -4.00 -22.79 -13.01
N GLU A 353 -4.15 -23.35 -14.22
CA GLU A 353 -4.76 -24.68 -14.40
C GLU A 353 -3.96 -25.70 -13.57
N VAL A 354 -4.67 -26.63 -12.92
CA VAL A 354 -4.04 -27.64 -12.06
C VAL A 354 -3.05 -28.43 -12.92
N ALA A 355 -1.76 -28.35 -12.56
CA ALA A 355 -0.72 -29.11 -13.25
C ALA A 355 -1.11 -30.59 -13.26
N GLY A 356 -1.11 -31.20 -14.45
CA GLY A 356 -1.41 -32.63 -14.56
C GLY A 356 -0.44 -33.46 -13.73
N GLU A 357 -0.83 -34.67 -13.35
CA GLU A 357 -0.01 -35.55 -12.52
C GLU A 357 1.37 -35.82 -13.15
N GLU A 358 1.45 -35.89 -14.48
CA GLU A 358 2.72 -35.98 -15.23
C GLU A 358 3.61 -34.74 -15.07
N GLU A 359 3.03 -33.53 -15.07
CA GLU A 359 3.78 -32.29 -14.85
C GLU A 359 4.28 -32.18 -13.41
N LEU A 360 3.45 -32.57 -12.43
CA LEU A 360 3.85 -32.65 -11.03
C LEU A 360 4.99 -33.65 -10.85
N ARG A 361 4.93 -34.82 -11.51
CA ARG A 361 6.03 -35.80 -11.50
C ARG A 361 7.29 -35.25 -12.14
N LYS A 362 7.17 -34.52 -13.26
CA LYS A 362 8.29 -33.84 -13.92
C LYS A 362 8.95 -32.78 -13.03
N TRP A 363 8.19 -32.18 -12.12
CA TRP A 363 8.70 -31.20 -11.13
C TRP A 363 9.17 -31.86 -9.82
N GLY A 364 9.15 -33.19 -9.73
CA GLY A 364 9.44 -33.93 -8.51
C GLY A 364 8.47 -33.63 -7.37
N ALA A 365 7.23 -33.21 -7.69
CA ALA A 365 6.16 -32.92 -6.74
C ALA A 365 5.04 -33.97 -6.82
N GLY A 366 5.35 -35.17 -7.33
CA GLY A 366 4.41 -36.28 -7.35
C GLY A 366 4.11 -36.79 -5.94
N ALA A 367 2.92 -37.35 -5.73
CA ALA A 367 2.48 -37.86 -4.43
C ALA A 367 3.46 -38.89 -3.83
N GLU A 368 4.14 -39.67 -4.67
CA GLU A 368 5.11 -40.70 -4.27
C GLU A 368 6.42 -40.15 -3.67
N GLU A 369 6.74 -38.89 -3.94
CA GLU A 369 7.93 -38.18 -3.44
C GLU A 369 7.65 -37.39 -2.15
N LEU A 370 6.39 -37.30 -1.73
CA LEU A 370 6.00 -36.64 -0.48
C LEU A 370 6.19 -37.60 0.71
N PRO A 371 7.03 -37.25 1.71
CA PRO A 371 7.39 -38.15 2.81
C PRO A 371 6.21 -38.69 3.63
N LEU A 372 5.08 -38.00 3.66
CA LEU A 372 3.91 -38.36 4.48
C LEU A 372 2.86 -39.21 3.74
N MET A 373 2.91 -39.28 2.40
CA MET A 373 1.96 -40.08 1.60
C MET A 373 2.36 -41.56 1.49
N ARG A 374 3.54 -41.95 2.00
CA ARG A 374 4.01 -43.34 1.99
C ARG A 374 3.46 -44.22 3.12
N SER A 375 2.65 -43.67 4.03
CA SER A 375 2.06 -44.43 5.14
C SER A 375 0.83 -45.22 4.67
N GLY A 376 1.06 -46.30 3.93
CA GLY A 376 -0.01 -47.21 3.50
C GLY A 376 0.44 -48.63 3.12
N ALA A 377 1.70 -48.99 3.35
CA ALA A 377 2.17 -50.35 3.10
C ALA A 377 3.37 -50.71 4.00
N SER A 378 3.07 -51.14 5.22
CA SER A 378 3.80 -52.18 5.97
C SER A 378 3.04 -52.54 7.23
#